data_AF-S9UEW1-F1
#
_entry.id   AF-S9UEW1-F1
#
_cell.length_a   1.000
_cell.length_b   1.000
_cell.length_c   1.000
_cell.angle_alpha   90.00
_cell.angle_beta   90.00
_cell.angle_gamma   90.00
#
_symmetry.space_group_name_H-M   'P 1'
#
loop_
_entity.id
_entity.type
_entity.pdbx_description
1 polymer ?
#
loop_
_entity_poly.entity_id
_entity_poly.type
_entity_poly.pdbx_seq_one_letter_code
_entity_poly.pdbx_strand_id
1 'polypeptide(L)'
;MKEYSKAAAALPLDDYEYHEAFPGFRKRIRDHSVTLIQLMDSCCGLLPKRRRVSILEEHTPPHAVPTLNETQRTVVMEAIDSYLENVDSLLDEVRGNKMSAHEQLAVHFGGELTIEDGSGNRGGGGGALRTSRGVMRPQLTFATPVDNSDRPFTPVYDDAEGRTHTGTPAVHPFAEQIQRITMPEGQMVHQADTPPVPLDTCPLKFVDTVEGLKETVARLLHETEIAVDLEHHDFYSYLGFTCLMQISTRTEDIIIDCLKLRSSMRLLSSVFLHPHILKVFHGAREDVRWLQKDFGLYLINFFDTGLALQALHMPYSLAFAVDHFCQVKLDKQYQTADWRVRPIPAVMVHYARQDTHYLLYIYDRLKALLLNSETRASVGNLLRHVYQESRQLSLELYEKPRLDPAESYKAALYRSLGGLSPLQETVAREVFNWRDAVARTVDDSPAAVLQLSGVLAIACNLPTTVKDVLKCCNPI
;
A
#
# COMPACT_ATOMS: atom_id res chain seq x y z
N MET A 1 3.98 -42.08 5.15
CA MET A 1 3.39 -40.77 4.77
C MET A 1 2.47 -40.86 3.56
N LYS A 2 2.95 -41.25 2.37
CA LYS A 2 2.14 -41.28 1.14
C LYS A 2 0.86 -42.15 1.22
N GLU A 3 0.94 -43.32 1.86
CA GLU A 3 -0.23 -44.18 2.06
C GLU A 3 -1.22 -43.63 3.10
N TYR A 4 -0.73 -43.00 4.16
CA TYR A 4 -1.57 -42.34 5.16
C TYR A 4 -2.31 -41.13 4.58
N SER A 5 -1.66 -40.33 3.72
CA SER A 5 -2.30 -39.21 3.03
C SER A 5 -3.39 -39.69 2.05
N LYS A 6 -3.15 -40.79 1.34
CA LYS A 6 -4.18 -41.43 0.50
C LYS A 6 -5.36 -41.96 1.33
N ALA A 7 -5.09 -42.59 2.47
CA ALA A 7 -6.14 -43.09 3.36
C ALA A 7 -6.96 -41.95 4.00
N ALA A 8 -6.31 -40.84 4.35
CA ALA A 8 -6.98 -39.64 4.85
C ALA A 8 -7.86 -38.97 3.80
N ALA A 9 -7.39 -38.89 2.55
CA ALA A 9 -8.16 -38.35 1.43
C ALA A 9 -9.34 -39.24 1.00
N ALA A 10 -9.32 -40.52 1.38
CA ALA A 10 -10.40 -41.47 1.12
C ALA A 10 -11.49 -41.48 2.22
N LEU A 11 -11.37 -40.63 3.25
CA LEU A 11 -12.43 -40.46 4.23
C LEU A 11 -13.62 -39.74 3.57
N PRO A 12 -14.84 -40.30 3.64
CA PRO A 12 -16.02 -39.66 3.06
C PRO A 12 -16.35 -38.38 3.84
N LEU A 13 -16.19 -37.24 3.18
CA LEU A 13 -16.48 -35.91 3.74
C LEU A 13 -17.99 -35.59 3.69
N ASP A 14 -18.69 -36.09 2.68
CA ASP A 14 -20.09 -35.73 2.41
C ASP A 14 -21.10 -36.43 3.34
N ASP A 15 -20.74 -37.58 3.93
CA ASP A 15 -21.60 -38.38 4.84
C ASP A 15 -21.11 -38.37 6.30
N TYR A 16 -20.14 -37.50 6.63
CA TYR A 16 -19.50 -37.49 7.96
C TYR A 16 -20.51 -37.22 9.09
N GLU A 17 -21.43 -36.26 8.90
CA GLU A 17 -22.49 -35.92 9.87
C GLU A 17 -23.46 -37.09 10.08
N TYR A 18 -23.76 -37.85 9.02
CA TYR A 18 -24.61 -39.04 9.09
C TYR A 18 -23.93 -40.16 9.89
N HIS A 19 -22.64 -40.39 9.67
CA HIS A 19 -21.88 -41.41 10.39
C HIS A 19 -21.58 -41.04 11.85
N GLU A 20 -21.56 -39.75 12.18
CA GLU A 20 -21.42 -39.27 13.55
C GLU A 20 -22.58 -39.72 14.45
N ALA A 21 -23.76 -40.03 13.90
CA ALA A 21 -24.87 -40.58 14.68
C ALA A 21 -24.50 -41.91 15.38
N PHE A 22 -23.58 -42.71 14.83
CA PHE A 22 -23.22 -44.02 15.37
C PHE A 22 -22.17 -43.93 16.49
N PRO A 23 -22.44 -44.42 17.71
CA PRO A 23 -21.51 -44.34 18.84
C PRO A 23 -20.16 -45.03 18.61
N GLY A 24 -20.15 -46.16 17.87
CA GLY A 24 -18.92 -46.89 17.54
C GLY A 24 -18.00 -46.12 16.60
N PHE A 25 -18.58 -45.37 15.64
CA PHE A 25 -17.84 -44.52 14.72
C PHE A 25 -17.23 -43.31 15.45
N ARG A 26 -18.03 -42.61 16.27
CA ARG A 26 -17.57 -41.50 17.12
C ARG A 26 -16.40 -41.87 18.02
N LYS A 27 -16.46 -43.04 18.67
CA LYS A 27 -15.38 -43.53 19.52
C LYS A 27 -14.09 -43.70 18.71
N ARG A 28 -14.18 -44.35 17.55
CA ARG A 28 -13.00 -44.65 16.73
C ARG A 28 -12.37 -43.41 16.11
N ILE A 29 -13.17 -42.46 15.62
CA ILE A 29 -12.66 -41.17 15.13
C ILE A 29 -11.96 -40.41 16.24
N ARG A 30 -12.55 -40.37 17.45
CA ARG A 30 -11.92 -39.72 18.60
C ARG A 30 -10.56 -40.35 18.94
N ASP A 31 -10.48 -41.68 19.03
CA ASP A 31 -9.24 -42.38 19.36
C ASP A 31 -8.14 -42.08 18.33
N HIS A 32 -8.49 -42.03 17.03
CA HIS A 32 -7.55 -41.67 15.96
C HIS A 32 -7.14 -40.19 16.01
N SER A 33 -8.07 -39.26 16.27
CA SER A 33 -7.76 -37.83 16.40
C SER A 33 -6.83 -37.54 17.59
N VAL A 34 -7.06 -38.20 18.74
CA VAL A 34 -6.15 -38.10 19.90
C VAL A 34 -4.75 -38.58 19.54
N THR A 35 -4.66 -39.72 18.84
CA THR A 35 -3.37 -40.28 18.42
C THR A 35 -2.61 -39.34 17.47
N LEU A 36 -3.32 -38.68 16.54
CA LEU A 36 -2.72 -37.71 15.62
C LEU A 36 -2.21 -36.47 16.35
N ILE A 37 -2.97 -35.92 17.31
CA ILE A 37 -2.55 -34.76 18.10
C ILE A 37 -1.32 -35.12 18.95
N GLN A 38 -1.29 -36.29 19.57
CA GLN A 38 -0.12 -36.76 20.32
C GLN A 38 1.12 -36.92 19.43
N LEU A 39 0.95 -37.36 18.19
CA LEU A 39 2.04 -37.44 17.22
C LEU A 39 2.56 -36.04 16.85
N MET A 40 1.66 -35.09 16.60
CA MET A 40 2.02 -33.70 16.28
C MET A 40 2.73 -33.02 17.45
N ASP A 41 2.28 -33.25 18.68
CA ASP A 41 2.91 -32.77 19.90
C ASP A 41 4.32 -33.37 20.09
N SER A 42 4.45 -34.67 19.85
CA SER A 42 5.76 -35.34 19.87
C SER A 42 6.72 -34.73 18.84
N CYS A 43 6.25 -34.43 17.63
CA CYS A 43 7.04 -33.74 16.61
C CYS A 43 7.44 -32.32 17.03
N CYS A 44 6.58 -31.56 17.72
CA CYS A 44 6.94 -30.25 18.25
C CYS A 44 7.94 -30.34 19.41
N GLY A 45 7.86 -31.41 20.21
CA GLY A 45 8.79 -31.70 21.31
C GLY A 45 10.21 -32.08 20.89
N LEU A 46 10.41 -32.48 19.63
CA LEU A 46 11.74 -32.77 19.05
C LEU A 46 12.58 -31.51 18.77
N LEU A 47 11.98 -30.31 18.85
CA LEU A 47 12.70 -29.05 18.71
C LEU A 47 13.69 -28.80 19.86
N PRO A 48 14.76 -28.01 19.62
CA PRO A 48 15.70 -27.58 20.67
C PRO A 48 14.96 -26.91 21.84
N LYS A 49 15.43 -27.09 23.07
CA LYS A 49 14.75 -26.65 24.32
C LYS A 49 14.27 -25.18 24.32
N ARG A 50 14.92 -24.29 23.56
CA ARG A 50 14.53 -22.86 23.44
C ARG A 50 13.32 -22.60 22.55
N ARG A 51 12.93 -23.56 21.69
CA ARG A 51 11.85 -23.45 20.70
C ARG A 51 10.76 -24.53 20.87
N ARG A 52 10.75 -25.24 22.00
CA ARG A 52 9.73 -26.28 22.25
C ARG A 52 8.40 -25.62 22.55
N VAL A 53 7.36 -26.13 21.92
CA VAL A 53 5.98 -25.74 22.17
C VAL A 53 5.15 -27.01 22.33
N SER A 54 4.31 -27.04 23.38
CA SER A 54 3.41 -28.15 23.69
C SER A 54 2.01 -27.80 23.22
N ILE A 55 1.35 -28.73 22.55
CA ILE A 55 -0.02 -28.58 22.01
C ILE A 55 -1.06 -29.05 23.03
N LEU A 56 -0.67 -29.89 23.99
CA LEU A 56 -1.56 -30.46 25.00
C LEU A 56 -1.78 -29.48 26.18
N GLU A 57 -2.98 -28.91 26.30
CA GLU A 57 -3.48 -28.23 27.51
C GLU A 57 -4.47 -29.14 28.27
N GLU A 58 -4.47 -29.06 29.61
CA GLU A 58 -5.39 -29.79 30.50
C GLU A 58 -6.84 -29.31 30.34
N HIS A 59 -7.77 -30.25 30.17
CA HIS A 59 -9.24 -30.12 30.12
C HIS A 59 -9.91 -30.01 28.74
N THR A 60 -9.95 -31.14 28.02
CA THR A 60 -10.96 -31.38 26.97
C THR A 60 -12.19 -32.08 27.58
N PRO A 61 -13.43 -31.59 27.38
CA PRO A 61 -14.63 -32.24 27.90
C PRO A 61 -14.83 -33.65 27.31
N PRO A 62 -15.37 -34.62 28.08
CA PRO A 62 -15.36 -36.07 27.75
C PRO A 62 -16.19 -36.49 26.52
N HIS A 63 -16.87 -35.54 25.86
CA HIS A 63 -17.79 -35.83 24.76
C HIS A 63 -17.41 -35.21 23.40
N ALA A 64 -16.41 -34.32 23.34
CA ALA A 64 -16.00 -33.68 22.08
C ALA A 64 -14.89 -34.45 21.34
N VAL A 65 -14.90 -34.43 20.01
CA VAL A 65 -13.76 -34.84 19.20
C VAL A 65 -12.69 -33.75 19.34
N PRO A 66 -11.45 -34.08 19.76
CA PRO A 66 -10.41 -33.07 19.93
C PRO A 66 -10.03 -32.52 18.56
N THR A 67 -10.26 -31.22 18.36
CA THR A 67 -9.84 -30.46 17.19
C THR A 67 -8.79 -29.44 17.62
N LEU A 68 -7.80 -29.20 16.75
CA LEU A 68 -6.83 -28.14 17.00
C LEU A 68 -7.52 -26.79 16.88
N ASN A 69 -7.48 -26.01 17.95
CA ASN A 69 -7.88 -24.61 17.91
C ASN A 69 -6.88 -23.80 17.06
N GLU A 70 -7.24 -22.56 16.73
CA GLU A 70 -6.44 -21.71 15.85
C GLU A 70 -5.04 -21.45 16.41
N THR A 71 -4.90 -21.28 17.72
CA THR A 71 -3.62 -21.08 18.39
C THR A 71 -2.71 -22.32 18.31
N GLN A 72 -3.26 -23.52 18.53
CA GLN A 72 -2.54 -24.79 18.37
C GLN A 72 -2.10 -25.05 16.93
N ARG A 73 -2.87 -24.59 15.93
CA ARG A 73 -2.45 -24.66 14.51
C ARG A 73 -1.26 -23.75 14.23
N THR A 74 -1.27 -22.53 14.77
CA THR A 74 -0.14 -21.60 14.63
C THR A 74 1.13 -22.19 15.22
N VAL A 75 1.04 -22.82 16.40
CA VAL A 75 2.17 -23.51 17.05
C VAL A 75 2.78 -24.59 16.16
N VAL A 76 1.96 -25.40 15.50
CA VAL A 76 2.44 -26.44 14.58
C VAL A 76 3.13 -25.83 13.37
N MET A 77 2.61 -24.72 12.82
CA MET A 77 3.22 -24.02 11.68
C MET A 77 4.57 -23.42 12.05
N GLU A 78 4.68 -22.76 13.21
CA GLU A 78 5.97 -22.22 13.69
C GLU A 78 7.02 -23.32 13.92
N ALA A 79 6.58 -24.50 14.36
CA ALA A 79 7.44 -25.66 14.48
C ALA A 79 7.94 -26.16 13.11
N ILE A 80 7.08 -26.17 12.08
CA ILE A 80 7.44 -26.54 10.70
C ILE A 80 8.45 -25.54 10.12
N ASP A 81 8.20 -24.23 10.25
CA ASP A 81 9.12 -23.19 9.76
C ASP A 81 10.49 -23.32 10.42
N SER A 82 10.52 -23.58 11.73
CA SER A 82 11.78 -23.82 12.46
C SER A 82 12.53 -25.07 11.98
N TYR A 83 11.82 -26.11 11.54
CA TYR A 83 12.46 -27.29 10.95
C TYR A 83 13.04 -27.00 9.57
N LEU A 84 12.32 -26.24 8.74
CA LEU A 84 12.77 -25.86 7.40
C LEU A 84 14.02 -24.97 7.44
N GLU A 85 14.02 -23.94 8.30
CA GLU A 85 15.21 -23.10 8.55
C GLU A 85 16.43 -23.93 8.95
N ASN A 86 16.22 -24.95 9.80
CA ASN A 86 17.31 -25.79 10.27
C ASN A 86 17.81 -26.73 9.16
N VAL A 87 16.94 -27.21 8.29
CA VAL A 87 17.33 -27.98 7.10
C VAL A 87 18.13 -27.11 6.13
N ASP A 88 17.70 -25.88 5.88
CA ASP A 88 18.42 -24.94 5.00
C ASP A 88 19.80 -24.61 5.57
N SER A 89 19.88 -24.32 6.87
CA SER A 89 21.16 -24.08 7.56
C SER A 89 22.11 -25.28 7.51
N LEU A 90 21.59 -26.51 7.64
CA LEU A 90 22.39 -27.74 7.57
C LEU A 90 22.82 -28.04 6.12
N LEU A 91 21.97 -27.73 5.12
CA LEU A 91 22.31 -27.87 3.71
C LEU A 91 23.42 -26.89 3.32
N ASP A 92 23.39 -25.68 3.85
CA ASP A 92 24.44 -24.68 3.65
C ASP A 92 25.77 -25.09 4.29
N GLU A 93 25.72 -25.70 5.48
CA GLU A 93 26.90 -26.21 6.18
C GLU A 93 27.53 -27.44 5.48
N VAL A 94 26.70 -28.38 5.02
CA VAL A 94 27.15 -29.59 4.29
C VAL A 94 27.69 -29.25 2.90
N ARG A 95 27.23 -28.17 2.28
CA ARG A 95 27.78 -27.67 1.01
C ARG A 95 29.14 -26.98 1.16
N GLY A 96 29.67 -26.82 2.38
CA GLY A 96 31.01 -26.30 2.63
C GLY A 96 31.19 -24.81 2.31
N ASN A 97 30.09 -24.08 2.15
CA ASN A 97 30.08 -22.69 1.72
C ASN A 97 30.30 -21.72 2.89
N LYS A 98 31.55 -21.52 3.30
CA LYS A 98 31.94 -20.24 3.92
C LYS A 98 32.19 -19.22 2.81
N MET A 99 31.13 -18.59 2.31
CA MET A 99 31.20 -17.67 1.17
C MET A 99 31.51 -16.23 1.58
N SER A 100 32.31 -15.55 0.75
CA SER A 100 32.86 -14.22 1.01
C SER A 100 31.96 -13.10 0.45
N ALA A 101 32.13 -11.89 0.99
CA ALA A 101 31.31 -10.70 0.71
C ALA A 101 31.18 -10.30 -0.77
N HIS A 102 32.06 -10.78 -1.66
CA HIS A 102 31.98 -10.49 -3.09
C HIS A 102 30.94 -11.38 -3.82
N GLU A 103 30.63 -12.57 -3.32
CA GLU A 103 29.66 -13.48 -3.94
C GLU A 103 28.21 -13.18 -3.51
N GLN A 104 28.02 -12.39 -2.45
CA GLN A 104 26.70 -11.91 -2.00
C GLN A 104 26.04 -10.93 -2.99
N LEU A 105 26.82 -10.30 -3.87
CA LEU A 105 26.33 -9.27 -4.79
C LEU A 105 25.88 -9.81 -6.16
N ALA A 106 26.36 -10.99 -6.57
CA ALA A 106 26.02 -11.56 -7.88
C ALA A 106 24.71 -12.38 -7.90
N VAL A 107 24.16 -12.75 -6.72
CA VAL A 107 22.87 -13.45 -6.61
C VAL A 107 21.68 -12.46 -6.55
N HIS A 108 21.94 -11.15 -6.54
CA HIS A 108 20.89 -10.15 -6.32
C HIS A 108 20.11 -9.69 -7.56
N PHE A 109 20.47 -10.11 -8.78
CA PHE A 109 19.72 -9.76 -10.00
C PHE A 109 19.76 -10.85 -11.08
N GLY A 110 18.75 -11.74 -11.08
CA GLY A 110 18.04 -12.26 -12.27
C GLY A 110 18.59 -13.48 -13.08
N GLY A 111 17.76 -14.54 -13.16
CA GLY A 111 17.67 -15.56 -14.25
C GLY A 111 18.09 -16.98 -13.84
N GLU A 112 17.32 -18.08 -13.97
CA GLU A 112 16.16 -18.42 -14.82
C GLU A 112 15.21 -19.47 -14.18
N LEU A 113 13.91 -19.24 -14.36
CA LEU A 113 12.81 -20.14 -14.76
C LEU A 113 12.77 -21.60 -14.25
N THR A 114 11.68 -21.94 -13.56
CA THR A 114 10.62 -22.78 -14.19
C THR A 114 9.24 -22.41 -13.66
N ILE A 115 8.41 -21.98 -14.60
CA ILE A 115 6.95 -21.90 -14.57
C ILE A 115 6.38 -23.30 -14.34
N GLU A 116 5.40 -23.45 -13.46
CA GLU A 116 4.27 -24.35 -13.73
C GLU A 116 2.99 -23.86 -13.02
N ASP A 117 1.96 -23.72 -13.85
CA ASP A 117 0.60 -23.25 -13.59
C ASP A 117 -0.19 -24.13 -12.60
N GLY A 118 -1.22 -23.56 -11.96
CA GLY A 118 -2.30 -24.36 -11.39
C GLY A 118 -3.20 -23.73 -10.33
N SER A 119 -4.07 -22.81 -10.77
CA SER A 119 -5.43 -22.49 -10.27
C SER A 119 -5.94 -23.06 -8.92
N GLY A 120 -6.51 -22.21 -8.05
CA GLY A 120 -7.37 -22.71 -6.95
C GLY A 120 -7.86 -21.77 -5.84
N ASN A 121 -8.42 -20.60 -6.19
CA ASN A 121 -9.56 -19.92 -5.55
C ASN A 121 -9.74 -19.86 -3.98
N ARG A 122 -9.69 -18.61 -3.48
CA ARG A 122 -10.57 -17.91 -2.49
C ARG A 122 -10.44 -18.08 -0.96
N GLY A 123 -10.34 -16.89 -0.35
CA GLY A 123 -10.86 -16.50 0.98
C GLY A 123 -9.70 -16.10 1.91
N GLY A 124 -9.33 -14.84 2.11
CA GLY A 124 -10.18 -13.70 2.50
C GLY A 124 -10.02 -13.47 4.00
N GLY A 125 -9.15 -12.54 4.41
CA GLY A 125 -9.05 -12.14 5.83
C GLY A 125 -7.72 -11.48 6.22
N GLY A 126 -7.73 -10.14 6.30
CA GLY A 126 -6.92 -9.36 7.24
C GLY A 126 -5.40 -9.54 7.21
N GLY A 127 -4.73 -8.91 6.24
CA GLY A 127 -3.28 -8.69 6.30
C GLY A 127 -2.94 -7.75 7.46
N ALA A 128 -2.67 -8.33 8.63
CA ALA A 128 -2.01 -7.61 9.71
C ALA A 128 -0.65 -7.13 9.19
N LEU A 129 -0.46 -5.81 9.18
CA LEU A 129 0.82 -5.15 8.93
C LEU A 129 1.88 -5.79 9.84
N ARG A 130 2.68 -6.70 9.29
CA ARG A 130 3.90 -7.17 9.93
C ARG A 130 4.91 -6.03 9.83
N THR A 131 4.96 -5.23 10.88
CA THR A 131 6.04 -4.27 11.08
C THR A 131 7.34 -5.05 11.14
N SER A 132 8.22 -4.82 10.17
CA SER A 132 9.59 -5.31 10.28
C SER A 132 10.24 -4.55 11.43
N ARG A 133 10.56 -5.25 12.51
CA ARG A 133 11.35 -4.69 13.62
C ARG A 133 12.64 -4.10 13.05
N GLY A 134 12.73 -2.78 12.96
CA GLY A 134 13.94 -2.08 12.49
C GLY A 134 13.78 -1.04 11.39
N VAL A 135 12.57 -0.75 10.89
CA VAL A 135 12.38 0.36 9.93
C VAL A 135 12.64 1.71 10.61
N MET A 136 13.63 2.45 10.10
CA MET A 136 13.96 3.80 10.57
C MET A 136 12.78 4.75 10.29
N ARG A 137 12.49 5.69 11.20
CA ARG A 137 11.51 6.77 10.98
C ARG A 137 12.12 7.83 10.04
N PRO A 138 11.72 7.91 8.76
CA PRO A 138 12.36 8.82 7.80
C PRO A 138 12.18 10.30 8.16
N GLN A 139 11.14 10.64 8.93
CA GLN A 139 10.88 12.02 9.31
C GLN A 139 12.02 12.63 10.13
N LEU A 140 12.78 11.79 10.85
CA LEU A 140 13.95 12.23 11.61
C LEU A 140 15.12 12.66 10.72
N THR A 141 15.10 12.29 9.43
CA THR A 141 16.13 12.67 8.44
C THR A 141 15.72 13.84 7.57
N PHE A 142 14.51 14.38 7.73
CA PHE A 142 14.04 15.51 6.93
C PHE A 142 14.79 16.80 7.32
N ALA A 143 15.22 17.57 6.32
CA ALA A 143 15.94 18.83 6.54
C ALA A 143 15.10 19.87 7.30
N THR A 144 13.78 19.86 7.08
CA THR A 144 12.81 20.69 7.79
C THR A 144 11.81 19.77 8.48
N PRO A 145 11.59 19.91 9.80
CA PRO A 145 10.61 19.12 10.53
C PRO A 145 9.19 19.45 10.04
N VAL A 146 8.32 18.44 10.07
CA VAL A 146 6.90 18.60 9.68
C VAL A 146 6.16 19.40 10.75
N ASP A 147 5.39 20.40 10.33
CA ASP A 147 4.52 21.17 11.22
C ASP A 147 3.14 20.52 11.32
N ASN A 148 2.90 19.77 12.40
CA ASN A 148 1.62 19.13 12.70
C ASN A 148 0.64 20.02 13.48
N SER A 149 0.93 21.31 13.67
CA SER A 149 0.00 22.23 14.33
C SER A 149 -1.26 22.48 13.50
N ASP A 150 -2.30 23.00 14.16
CA ASP A 150 -3.58 23.37 13.53
C ASP A 150 -3.49 24.59 12.60
N ARG A 151 -2.30 25.14 12.40
CA ARG A 151 -2.10 26.25 11.46
C ARG A 151 -2.40 25.78 10.04
N PRO A 152 -3.14 26.58 9.25
CA PRO A 152 -3.37 26.31 7.83
C PRO A 152 -2.06 26.03 7.08
N PHE A 153 -2.11 25.11 6.13
CA PHE A 153 -0.97 24.78 5.27
C PHE A 153 -0.51 26.02 4.50
N THR A 154 0.79 26.33 4.57
CA THR A 154 1.43 27.40 3.82
C THR A 154 2.42 26.76 2.85
N PRO A 155 2.16 26.78 1.52
CA PRO A 155 3.02 26.10 0.58
C PRO A 155 4.35 26.83 0.40
N VAL A 156 5.44 26.07 0.37
CA VAL A 156 6.76 26.53 -0.11
C VAL A 156 7.05 25.78 -1.39
N TYR A 157 7.26 26.51 -2.48
CA TYR A 157 7.31 25.93 -3.83
C TYR A 157 8.32 26.66 -4.70
N ASP A 158 8.80 25.98 -5.74
CA ASP A 158 9.68 26.60 -6.75
C ASP A 158 8.89 26.84 -8.05
N ASP A 159 9.15 27.96 -8.71
CA ASP A 159 8.65 28.22 -10.06
C ASP A 159 9.44 27.45 -11.14
N ALA A 160 9.06 27.61 -12.41
CA ALA A 160 9.70 26.90 -13.52
C ALA A 160 11.18 27.29 -13.72
N GLU A 161 11.59 28.46 -13.23
CA GLU A 161 12.98 28.93 -13.25
C GLU A 161 13.79 28.49 -12.01
N GLY A 162 13.18 27.74 -11.10
CA GLY A 162 13.82 27.24 -9.88
C GLY A 162 13.95 28.28 -8.77
N ARG A 163 13.17 29.36 -8.80
CA ARG A 163 13.12 30.35 -7.70
C ARG A 163 12.12 29.89 -6.66
N THR A 164 12.53 29.88 -5.39
CA THR A 164 11.66 29.50 -4.27
C THR A 164 10.76 30.65 -3.85
N HIS A 165 9.48 30.33 -3.63
CA HIS A 165 8.44 31.22 -3.15
C HIS A 165 7.76 30.66 -1.89
N THR A 166 7.20 31.54 -1.07
CA THR A 166 6.29 31.17 0.01
C THR A 166 4.91 31.66 -0.36
N GLY A 167 3.96 30.73 -0.49
CA GLY A 167 2.59 31.05 -0.85
C GLY A 167 1.74 31.52 0.33
N THR A 168 0.46 31.73 0.03
CA THR A 168 -0.55 32.12 1.01
C THR A 168 -1.42 30.91 1.36
N PRO A 169 -1.82 30.74 2.64
CA PRO A 169 -2.74 29.67 3.01
C PRO A 169 -4.04 29.69 2.20
N ALA A 170 -4.54 28.49 1.86
CA ALA A 170 -5.77 28.28 1.08
C ALA A 170 -5.80 28.96 -0.31
N VAL A 171 -4.63 29.34 -0.85
CA VAL A 171 -4.49 29.89 -2.21
C VAL A 171 -3.60 28.98 -3.03
N HIS A 172 -4.11 28.54 -4.19
CA HIS A 172 -3.34 27.73 -5.13
C HIS A 172 -2.39 28.64 -5.93
N PRO A 173 -1.05 28.49 -5.79
CA PRO A 173 -0.09 29.46 -6.34
C PRO A 173 -0.10 29.55 -7.86
N PHE A 174 -0.47 28.46 -8.54
CA PHE A 174 -0.50 28.39 -10.00
C PHE A 174 -1.93 28.39 -10.59
N ALA A 175 -2.94 28.80 -9.82
CA ALA A 175 -4.34 28.74 -10.28
C ALA A 175 -4.57 29.50 -11.59
N GLU A 176 -4.04 30.71 -11.70
CA GLU A 176 -4.17 31.52 -12.92
C GLU A 176 -3.52 30.85 -14.14
N GLN A 177 -2.36 30.22 -13.95
CA GLN A 177 -1.62 29.56 -15.03
C GLN A 177 -2.36 28.30 -15.50
N ILE A 178 -2.86 27.49 -14.57
CA ILE A 178 -3.67 26.29 -14.84
C ILE A 178 -4.99 26.67 -15.54
N GLN A 179 -5.61 27.80 -15.17
CA GLN A 179 -6.83 28.25 -15.84
C GLN A 179 -6.58 28.78 -17.25
N ARG A 180 -5.47 29.49 -17.47
CA ARG A 180 -5.15 30.11 -18.76
C ARG A 180 -4.61 29.13 -19.80
N ILE A 181 -4.07 27.98 -19.40
CA ILE A 181 -3.49 27.04 -20.35
C ILE A 181 -4.53 26.49 -21.33
N THR A 182 -4.17 26.51 -22.61
CA THR A 182 -4.89 25.81 -23.67
C THR A 182 -4.21 24.46 -23.92
N MET A 183 -5.00 23.43 -24.21
CA MET A 183 -4.45 22.11 -24.50
C MET A 183 -3.68 22.16 -25.84
N PRO A 184 -2.44 21.67 -25.90
CA PRO A 184 -1.69 21.57 -27.15
C PRO A 184 -2.50 20.86 -28.23
N GLU A 185 -2.53 21.38 -29.46
CA GLU A 185 -3.35 20.82 -30.55
C GLU A 185 -3.01 19.35 -30.84
N GLY A 186 -1.72 18.97 -30.74
CA GLY A 186 -1.27 17.59 -30.92
C GLY A 186 -1.88 16.60 -29.92
N GLN A 187 -2.28 17.05 -28.73
CA GLN A 187 -2.91 16.22 -27.69
C GLN A 187 -4.44 16.08 -27.89
N MET A 188 -5.02 16.85 -28.81
CA MET A 188 -6.46 16.88 -29.12
C MET A 188 -6.82 16.16 -30.42
N VAL A 189 -5.84 15.56 -31.10
CA VAL A 189 -6.04 14.84 -32.36
C VAL A 189 -5.76 13.36 -32.21
N HIS A 190 -6.33 12.57 -33.11
CA HIS A 190 -6.02 11.15 -33.20
C HIS A 190 -4.55 10.97 -33.59
N GLN A 191 -3.84 10.15 -32.84
CA GLN A 191 -2.45 9.74 -33.11
C GLN A 191 -2.37 8.22 -33.03
N ALA A 192 -1.39 7.64 -33.71
CA ALA A 192 -1.16 6.20 -33.59
C ALA A 192 -0.67 5.88 -32.17
N ASP A 193 -1.24 4.84 -31.56
CA ASP A 193 -0.83 4.40 -30.23
C ASP A 193 0.64 3.94 -30.25
N THR A 194 1.38 4.24 -29.20
CA THR A 194 2.75 3.73 -29.02
C THR A 194 2.74 2.65 -27.95
N PRO A 195 2.89 1.35 -28.32
CA PRO A 195 2.91 0.26 -27.36
C PRO A 195 4.04 0.42 -26.33
N PRO A 196 3.86 -0.07 -25.09
CA PRO A 196 4.91 -0.04 -24.09
C PRO A 196 6.08 -0.94 -24.52
N VAL A 197 7.30 -0.51 -24.19
CA VAL A 197 8.50 -1.35 -24.38
C VAL A 197 8.38 -2.57 -23.45
N PRO A 198 8.67 -3.81 -23.88
CA PRO A 198 8.60 -4.96 -22.98
C PRO A 198 9.39 -4.76 -21.68
N LEU A 199 8.80 -5.13 -20.53
CA LEU A 199 9.40 -4.88 -19.21
C LEU A 199 10.84 -5.42 -19.06
N ASP A 200 11.12 -6.58 -19.66
CA ASP A 200 12.43 -7.25 -19.57
C ASP A 200 13.54 -6.48 -20.31
N THR A 201 13.19 -5.66 -21.29
CA THR A 201 14.14 -4.90 -22.13
C THR A 201 14.07 -3.40 -21.90
N CYS A 202 12.98 -2.90 -21.32
CA CYS A 202 12.83 -1.50 -20.97
C CYS A 202 13.86 -1.12 -19.89
N PRO A 203 14.65 -0.04 -20.07
CA PRO A 203 15.56 0.46 -19.04
C PRO A 203 14.81 0.89 -17.77
N LEU A 204 15.38 0.56 -16.61
CA LEU A 204 14.91 1.02 -15.29
C LEU A 204 16.03 1.80 -14.60
N LYS A 205 15.76 3.06 -14.24
CA LYS A 205 16.68 3.91 -13.47
C LYS A 205 16.16 4.13 -12.06
N PHE A 206 16.92 3.73 -11.04
CA PHE A 206 16.67 4.14 -9.66
C PHE A 206 17.42 5.43 -9.33
N VAL A 207 16.74 6.44 -8.80
CA VAL A 207 17.27 7.78 -8.58
C VAL A 207 17.19 8.14 -7.10
N ASP A 208 18.35 8.21 -6.46
CA ASP A 208 18.46 8.49 -5.02
C ASP A 208 19.56 9.54 -4.69
N THR A 209 20.06 10.23 -5.73
CA THR A 209 21.05 11.33 -5.64
C THR A 209 20.53 12.60 -6.31
N VAL A 210 21.01 13.75 -5.86
CA VAL A 210 20.59 15.05 -6.40
C VAL A 210 21.09 15.22 -7.84
N GLU A 211 22.28 14.72 -8.15
CA GLU A 211 22.85 14.69 -9.50
C GLU A 211 22.00 13.82 -10.42
N GLY A 212 21.64 12.61 -9.98
CA GLY A 212 20.74 11.73 -10.72
C GLY A 212 19.37 12.36 -10.96
N LEU A 213 18.84 13.11 -10.00
CA LEU A 213 17.58 13.85 -10.15
C LEU A 213 17.70 14.99 -11.18
N LYS A 214 18.81 15.74 -11.19
CA LYS A 214 19.06 16.79 -12.19
C LYS A 214 19.16 16.21 -13.60
N GLU A 215 19.85 15.09 -13.77
CA GLU A 215 19.91 14.37 -15.05
C GLU A 215 18.53 13.92 -15.51
N THR A 216 17.73 13.39 -14.58
CA THR A 216 16.35 12.98 -14.85
C THR A 216 15.52 14.18 -15.28
N VAL A 217 15.58 15.32 -14.58
CA VAL A 217 14.89 16.56 -14.98
C VAL A 217 15.29 16.98 -16.40
N ALA A 218 16.59 17.00 -16.71
CA ALA A 218 17.08 17.35 -18.03
C ALA A 218 16.55 16.41 -19.12
N ARG A 219 16.47 15.11 -18.82
CA ARG A 219 15.87 14.10 -19.73
C ARG A 219 14.39 14.35 -19.96
N LEU A 220 13.61 14.50 -18.89
CA LEU A 220 12.15 14.65 -18.96
C LEU A 220 11.72 15.93 -19.70
N LEU A 221 12.56 16.98 -19.70
CA LEU A 221 12.31 18.20 -20.49
C LEU A 221 12.32 17.99 -22.01
N HIS A 222 12.80 16.84 -22.50
CA HIS A 222 12.75 16.48 -23.92
C HIS A 222 11.50 15.67 -24.30
N GLU A 223 10.70 15.24 -23.32
CA GLU A 223 9.50 14.45 -23.57
C GLU A 223 8.30 15.35 -23.90
N THR A 224 7.29 14.80 -24.57
CA THR A 224 6.00 15.48 -24.79
C THR A 224 4.93 15.02 -23.80
N GLU A 225 5.11 13.85 -23.21
CA GLU A 225 4.26 13.29 -22.17
C GLU A 225 5.05 12.34 -21.26
N ILE A 226 4.66 12.29 -19.99
CA ILE A 226 5.23 11.41 -18.98
C ILE A 226 4.10 10.82 -18.14
N ALA A 227 4.24 9.55 -17.77
CA ALA A 227 3.37 8.90 -16.79
C ALA A 227 3.99 9.05 -15.41
N VAL A 228 3.18 9.32 -14.38
CA VAL A 228 3.65 9.51 -13.02
C VAL A 228 2.71 8.82 -12.04
N ASP A 229 3.27 8.24 -10.99
CA ASP A 229 2.55 7.70 -9.83
C ASP A 229 3.34 7.93 -8.55
N LEU A 230 2.71 7.76 -7.38
CA LEU A 230 3.34 7.93 -6.07
C LEU A 230 3.00 6.79 -5.10
N GLU A 231 3.96 6.46 -4.24
CA GLU A 231 3.71 5.63 -3.07
C GLU A 231 3.75 6.46 -1.80
N HIS A 232 2.85 6.16 -0.86
CA HIS A 232 2.65 6.95 0.35
C HIS A 232 2.63 6.08 1.61
N HIS A 233 3.00 6.70 2.73
CA HIS A 233 2.87 6.10 4.05
C HIS A 233 2.15 7.05 5.01
N ASP A 234 1.11 6.56 5.67
CA ASP A 234 0.28 7.32 6.60
C ASP A 234 0.27 6.76 8.04
N PHE A 235 0.61 5.48 8.25
CA PHE A 235 0.39 4.86 9.55
C PHE A 235 1.30 5.41 10.67
N TYR A 236 2.59 5.60 10.41
CA TYR A 236 3.57 6.15 11.37
C TYR A 236 3.95 7.59 11.04
N SER A 237 2.95 8.39 10.64
CA SER A 237 3.08 9.82 10.34
C SER A 237 1.75 10.49 10.57
N TYR A 238 1.72 11.72 11.11
CA TYR A 238 0.43 12.38 11.34
C TYR A 238 -0.23 12.83 10.03
N LEU A 239 0.54 13.50 9.15
CA LEU A 239 0.07 13.99 7.86
C LEU A 239 0.33 13.01 6.70
N GLY A 240 0.98 11.89 7.00
CA GLY A 240 1.59 11.00 6.00
C GLY A 240 2.74 11.66 5.24
N PHE A 241 3.46 10.88 4.43
CA PHE A 241 4.46 11.41 3.50
C PHE A 241 4.65 10.48 2.30
N THR A 242 4.95 11.06 1.14
CA THR A 242 5.31 10.32 -0.07
C THR A 242 6.67 9.65 0.09
N CYS A 243 6.70 8.34 -0.17
CA CYS A 243 7.87 7.46 -0.03
C CYS A 243 8.59 7.20 -1.35
N LEU A 244 7.86 7.20 -2.47
CA LEU A 244 8.39 6.89 -3.79
C LEU A 244 7.64 7.68 -4.85
N MET A 245 8.30 7.98 -5.96
CA MET A 245 7.68 8.54 -7.17
C MET A 245 8.16 7.73 -8.36
N GLN A 246 7.22 7.28 -9.17
CA GLN A 246 7.48 6.56 -10.41
C GLN A 246 7.23 7.50 -11.58
N ILE A 247 8.11 7.45 -12.58
CA ILE A 247 7.95 8.19 -13.82
C ILE A 247 8.28 7.26 -14.98
N SER A 248 7.39 7.12 -15.94
CA SER A 248 7.68 6.44 -17.21
C SER A 248 7.64 7.44 -18.36
N THR A 249 8.65 7.38 -19.21
CA THR A 249 8.62 7.98 -20.54
C THR A 249 8.15 6.93 -21.55
N ARG A 250 8.16 7.26 -22.85
CA ARG A 250 7.91 6.25 -23.89
C ARG A 250 9.04 5.21 -24.00
N THR A 251 10.20 5.45 -23.37
CA THR A 251 11.43 4.67 -23.62
C THR A 251 12.11 4.12 -22.37
N GLU A 252 11.83 4.64 -21.18
CA GLU A 252 12.44 4.20 -19.92
C GLU A 252 11.51 4.40 -18.72
N ASP A 253 11.72 3.60 -17.68
CA ASP A 253 11.06 3.71 -16.37
C ASP A 253 12.04 4.26 -15.33
N ILE A 254 11.55 5.12 -14.45
CA ILE A 254 12.34 5.81 -13.43
C ILE A 254 11.62 5.66 -12.09
N ILE A 255 12.37 5.28 -11.06
CA ILE A 255 11.89 5.24 -9.67
C ILE A 255 12.76 6.21 -8.86
N ILE A 256 12.12 7.19 -8.23
CA ILE A 256 12.78 8.24 -7.45
C ILE A 256 12.54 8.00 -5.96
N ASP A 257 13.62 7.94 -5.18
CA ASP A 257 13.55 7.86 -3.71
C ASP A 257 13.18 9.22 -3.10
N CYS A 258 11.88 9.44 -2.93
CA CYS A 258 11.31 10.65 -2.35
C CYS A 258 11.76 10.92 -0.91
N LEU A 259 12.15 9.89 -0.14
CA LEU A 259 12.59 10.08 1.24
C LEU A 259 13.99 10.70 1.27
N LYS A 260 14.91 10.16 0.48
CA LYS A 260 16.29 10.64 0.39
C LYS A 260 16.39 11.98 -0.33
N LEU A 261 15.54 12.20 -1.34
CA LEU A 261 15.56 13.39 -2.18
C LEU A 261 14.52 14.45 -1.79
N ARG A 262 13.81 14.30 -0.67
CA ARG A 262 12.70 15.16 -0.25
C ARG A 262 12.97 16.65 -0.43
N SER A 263 14.12 17.15 0.04
CA SER A 263 14.48 18.58 -0.02
C SER A 263 14.79 19.08 -1.44
N SER A 264 15.05 18.17 -2.37
CA SER A 264 15.49 18.43 -3.75
C SER A 264 14.40 18.15 -4.79
N MET A 265 13.26 17.56 -4.39
CA MET A 265 12.17 17.20 -5.31
C MET A 265 11.60 18.39 -6.08
N ARG A 266 11.70 19.62 -5.54
CA ARG A 266 11.32 20.86 -6.23
C ARG A 266 12.07 21.12 -7.55
N LEU A 267 13.20 20.45 -7.79
CA LEU A 267 13.87 20.47 -9.09
C LEU A 267 12.95 19.98 -10.23
N LEU A 268 11.94 19.16 -9.93
CA LEU A 268 10.95 18.72 -10.90
C LEU A 268 9.93 19.80 -11.29
N SER A 269 9.90 20.97 -10.61
CA SER A 269 8.99 22.08 -10.93
C SER A 269 9.08 22.48 -12.41
N SER A 270 10.28 22.49 -13.00
CA SER A 270 10.46 22.86 -14.42
C SER A 270 9.75 21.89 -15.38
N VAL A 271 9.56 20.62 -15.00
CA VAL A 271 8.85 19.60 -15.79
C VAL A 271 7.35 19.63 -15.49
N PHE A 272 6.99 19.65 -14.20
CA PHE A 272 5.61 19.58 -13.75
C PHE A 272 4.80 20.85 -14.09
N LEU A 273 5.47 22.01 -14.14
CA LEU A 273 4.89 23.28 -14.59
C LEU A 273 5.01 23.49 -16.11
N HIS A 274 5.72 22.61 -16.84
CA HIS A 274 5.91 22.79 -18.28
C HIS A 274 4.57 22.62 -19.03
N PRO A 275 4.12 23.62 -19.81
CA PRO A 275 2.80 23.59 -20.45
C PRO A 275 2.70 22.58 -21.61
N HIS A 276 3.84 22.22 -22.22
CA HIS A 276 3.87 21.30 -23.36
C HIS A 276 4.16 19.84 -22.99
N ILE A 277 4.55 19.57 -21.75
CA ILE A 277 4.76 18.20 -21.27
C ILE A 277 3.46 17.77 -20.59
N LEU A 278 2.78 16.76 -21.11
CA LEU A 278 1.61 16.20 -20.45
C LEU A 278 2.03 15.33 -19.27
N LYS A 279 1.45 15.56 -18.09
CA LYS A 279 1.60 14.64 -16.95
C LYS A 279 0.37 13.76 -16.88
N VAL A 280 0.56 12.45 -17.11
CA VAL A 280 -0.49 11.44 -17.06
C VAL A 280 -0.43 10.70 -15.73
N PHE A 281 -1.55 10.67 -15.01
CA PHE A 281 -1.71 9.89 -13.78
C PHE A 281 -2.94 8.98 -13.89
N HIS A 282 -3.16 8.14 -12.87
CA HIS A 282 -4.35 7.33 -12.74
C HIS A 282 -4.99 7.49 -11.35
N GLY A 283 -6.12 8.19 -11.26
CA GLY A 283 -6.81 8.39 -9.98
C GLY A 283 -6.05 9.33 -9.03
N ALA A 284 -5.57 10.45 -9.54
CA ALA A 284 -4.52 11.29 -8.95
C ALA A 284 -4.98 12.20 -7.80
N ARG A 285 -6.17 11.99 -7.22
CA ARG A 285 -6.75 12.94 -6.25
C ARG A 285 -5.86 13.11 -5.03
N GLU A 286 -5.35 12.01 -4.49
CA GLU A 286 -4.43 12.08 -3.37
C GLU A 286 -3.03 12.51 -3.80
N ASP A 287 -2.56 12.09 -4.98
CA ASP A 287 -1.24 12.47 -5.51
C ASP A 287 -1.09 13.98 -5.69
N VAL A 288 -2.12 14.64 -6.23
CA VAL A 288 -2.16 16.12 -6.35
C VAL A 288 -1.90 16.77 -4.99
N ARG A 289 -2.49 16.24 -3.92
CA ARG A 289 -2.35 16.77 -2.57
C ARG A 289 -0.99 16.42 -1.96
N TRP A 290 -0.50 15.21 -2.21
CA TRP A 290 0.79 14.76 -1.69
C TRP A 290 1.96 15.51 -2.34
N LEU A 291 1.92 15.74 -3.65
CA LEU A 291 2.90 16.58 -4.37
C LEU A 291 3.03 17.98 -3.75
N GLN A 292 1.90 18.59 -3.40
CA GLN A 292 1.87 19.91 -2.75
C GLN A 292 2.43 19.84 -1.33
N LYS A 293 1.91 18.93 -0.51
CA LYS A 293 2.27 18.77 0.90
C LYS A 293 3.75 18.48 1.08
N ASP A 294 4.28 17.52 0.33
CA ASP A 294 5.61 16.97 0.56
C ASP A 294 6.71 17.72 -0.19
N PHE A 295 6.39 18.23 -1.38
CA PHE A 295 7.40 18.77 -2.29
C PHE A 295 7.10 20.16 -2.83
N GLY A 296 5.91 20.73 -2.61
CA GLY A 296 5.51 21.98 -3.26
C GLY A 296 5.48 21.87 -4.80
N LEU A 297 5.19 20.67 -5.32
CA LEU A 297 5.04 20.41 -6.76
C LEU A 297 3.57 20.58 -7.17
N TYR A 298 3.35 21.08 -8.39
CA TYR A 298 2.03 21.39 -8.94
C TYR A 298 1.96 21.01 -10.41
N LEU A 299 0.75 20.69 -10.89
CA LEU A 299 0.54 20.11 -12.20
C LEU A 299 -0.10 21.12 -13.17
N ILE A 300 0.63 21.52 -14.21
CA ILE A 300 0.10 22.26 -15.37
C ILE A 300 0.05 21.31 -16.56
N ASN A 301 -1.02 21.30 -17.37
CA ASN A 301 -1.23 20.32 -18.45
C ASN A 301 -1.17 18.87 -17.94
N PHE A 302 -2.30 18.45 -17.37
CA PHE A 302 -2.44 17.19 -16.65
C PHE A 302 -3.66 16.42 -17.14
N PHE A 303 -3.54 15.08 -17.17
CA PHE A 303 -4.60 14.18 -17.59
C PHE A 303 -4.69 12.98 -16.64
N ASP A 304 -5.89 12.75 -16.12
CA ASP A 304 -6.19 11.60 -15.27
C ASP A 304 -6.93 10.52 -16.06
N THR A 305 -6.28 9.36 -16.20
CA THR A 305 -6.85 8.20 -16.91
C THR A 305 -8.00 7.53 -16.14
N GLY A 306 -8.08 7.69 -14.82
CA GLY A 306 -9.23 7.26 -14.02
C GLY A 306 -10.47 8.09 -14.33
N LEU A 307 -10.33 9.41 -14.44
CA LEU A 307 -11.42 10.30 -14.89
C LEU A 307 -11.85 9.98 -16.33
N ALA A 308 -10.89 9.67 -17.22
CA ALA A 308 -11.18 9.25 -18.58
C ALA A 308 -12.06 7.98 -18.63
N LEU A 309 -11.73 6.97 -17.83
CA LEU A 309 -12.52 5.74 -17.71
C LEU A 309 -13.91 5.99 -17.15
N GLN A 310 -14.03 6.86 -16.14
CA GLN A 310 -15.34 7.27 -15.60
C GLN A 310 -16.21 7.97 -16.64
N ALA A 311 -15.62 8.88 -17.43
CA ALA A 311 -16.31 9.57 -18.52
C ALA A 311 -16.78 8.60 -19.63
N LEU A 312 -16.05 7.50 -19.83
CA LEU A 312 -16.43 6.40 -20.72
C LEU A 312 -17.38 5.37 -20.06
N HIS A 313 -17.77 5.58 -18.81
CA HIS A 313 -18.61 4.66 -18.02
C HIS A 313 -18.04 3.24 -17.89
N MET A 314 -16.72 3.15 -17.76
CA MET A 314 -15.98 1.90 -17.56
C MET A 314 -15.53 1.75 -16.09
N PRO A 315 -15.18 0.53 -15.64
CA PRO A 315 -14.40 0.38 -14.41
C PRO A 315 -13.11 1.21 -14.47
N TYR A 316 -12.71 1.82 -13.35
CA TYR A 316 -11.70 2.89 -13.35
C TYR A 316 -10.53 2.63 -12.40
N SER A 317 -10.29 1.37 -12.01
CA SER A 317 -9.07 1.01 -11.26
C SER A 317 -7.88 0.80 -12.20
N LEU A 318 -6.67 1.10 -11.75
CA LEU A 318 -5.45 0.94 -12.56
C LEU A 318 -5.28 -0.50 -13.04
N ALA A 319 -5.45 -1.47 -12.13
CA ALA A 319 -5.41 -2.89 -12.46
C ALA A 319 -6.40 -3.30 -13.57
N PHE A 320 -7.59 -2.67 -13.61
CA PHE A 320 -8.52 -2.90 -14.71
C PHE A 320 -8.02 -2.29 -16.01
N ALA A 321 -7.51 -1.05 -15.99
CA ALA A 321 -7.02 -0.39 -17.18
C ALA A 321 -5.85 -1.16 -17.83
N VAL A 322 -4.90 -1.62 -17.00
CA VAL A 322 -3.77 -2.43 -17.45
C VAL A 322 -4.23 -3.79 -18.00
N ASP A 323 -5.11 -4.50 -17.31
CA ASP A 323 -5.65 -5.79 -17.80
C ASP A 323 -6.45 -5.61 -19.10
N HIS A 324 -7.32 -4.61 -19.16
CA HIS A 324 -8.19 -4.37 -20.31
C HIS A 324 -7.41 -3.97 -21.58
N PHE A 325 -6.48 -3.02 -21.47
CA PHE A 325 -5.77 -2.49 -22.64
C PHE A 325 -4.48 -3.23 -22.97
N CYS A 326 -3.77 -3.75 -21.96
CA CYS A 326 -2.46 -4.37 -22.12
C CYS A 326 -2.48 -5.89 -21.95
N GLN A 327 -3.59 -6.47 -21.46
CA GLN A 327 -3.69 -7.91 -21.15
C GLN A 327 -2.67 -8.37 -20.11
N VAL A 328 -2.34 -7.48 -19.16
CA VAL A 328 -1.41 -7.73 -18.05
C VAL A 328 -2.14 -7.62 -16.72
N LYS A 329 -1.94 -8.58 -15.82
CA LYS A 329 -2.48 -8.54 -14.47
C LYS A 329 -1.47 -7.93 -13.51
N LEU A 330 -1.80 -6.79 -12.94
CA LEU A 330 -1.03 -6.21 -11.84
C LEU A 330 -1.20 -7.04 -10.56
N ASP A 331 -0.09 -7.22 -9.85
CA ASP A 331 -0.12 -7.74 -8.48
C ASP A 331 -0.77 -6.68 -7.58
N LYS A 332 -1.56 -7.10 -6.59
CA LYS A 332 -2.19 -6.21 -5.58
C LYS A 332 -1.55 -6.34 -4.21
N GLN A 333 -0.56 -7.23 -4.05
CA GLN A 333 0.00 -7.60 -2.76
C GLN A 333 0.69 -6.43 -2.04
N TYR A 334 1.25 -5.47 -2.78
CA TYR A 334 2.09 -4.40 -2.22
C TYR A 334 1.39 -3.04 -2.08
N GLN A 335 0.11 -2.94 -2.41
CA GLN A 335 -0.67 -1.69 -2.27
C GLN A 335 -0.68 -1.15 -0.83
N THR A 336 -0.60 -2.03 0.18
CA THR A 336 -0.55 -1.68 1.61
C THR A 336 0.80 -1.97 2.25
N ALA A 337 1.86 -2.10 1.43
CA ALA A 337 3.20 -2.36 1.92
C ALA A 337 3.79 -1.16 2.67
N ASP A 338 4.79 -1.43 3.51
CA ASP A 338 5.56 -0.36 4.15
C ASP A 338 6.63 0.18 3.20
N TRP A 339 6.27 1.19 2.42
CA TRP A 339 7.15 1.86 1.44
C TRP A 339 8.31 2.65 2.05
N ARG A 340 8.45 2.67 3.38
CA ARG A 340 9.60 3.25 4.08
C ARG A 340 10.82 2.33 4.06
N VAL A 341 10.64 1.04 3.83
CA VAL A 341 11.72 0.05 3.87
C VAL A 341 12.81 0.38 2.85
N ARG A 342 14.07 0.35 3.29
CA ARG A 342 15.27 0.50 2.45
C ARG A 342 16.34 -0.54 2.83
N PRO A 343 17.04 -1.16 1.85
CA PRO A 343 16.81 -1.07 0.41
C PRO A 343 15.43 -1.61 0.02
N ILE A 344 14.87 -1.12 -1.09
CA ILE A 344 13.53 -1.53 -1.56
C ILE A 344 13.67 -2.97 -2.13
N PRO A 345 12.88 -3.95 -1.65
CA PRO A 345 12.91 -5.30 -2.19
C PRO A 345 12.57 -5.33 -3.69
N ALA A 346 13.22 -6.22 -4.45
CA ALA A 346 13.04 -6.31 -5.91
C ALA A 346 11.57 -6.51 -6.32
N VAL A 347 10.79 -7.25 -5.54
CA VAL A 347 9.35 -7.44 -5.75
C VAL A 347 8.54 -6.13 -5.64
N MET A 348 8.91 -5.24 -4.71
CA MET A 348 8.30 -3.92 -4.57
C MET A 348 8.77 -2.97 -5.67
N VAL A 349 10.04 -3.06 -6.09
CA VAL A 349 10.54 -2.32 -7.27
C VAL A 349 9.77 -2.70 -8.52
N HIS A 350 9.54 -4.00 -8.73
CA HIS A 350 8.76 -4.50 -9.86
C HIS A 350 7.31 -4.02 -9.81
N TYR A 351 6.65 -4.08 -8.65
CA TYR A 351 5.32 -3.50 -8.46
C TYR A 351 5.29 -2.02 -8.83
N ALA A 352 6.13 -1.21 -8.19
CA ALA A 352 6.18 0.24 -8.39
C ALA A 352 6.39 0.58 -9.88
N ARG A 353 7.32 -0.11 -10.53
CA ARG A 353 7.61 0.09 -11.95
C ARG A 353 6.36 -0.10 -12.83
N GLN A 354 5.53 -1.09 -12.54
CA GLN A 354 4.39 -1.44 -13.38
C GLN A 354 3.26 -0.40 -13.34
N ASP A 355 3.16 0.40 -12.28
CA ASP A 355 2.07 1.37 -12.13
C ASP A 355 2.13 2.51 -13.17
N THR A 356 3.33 2.90 -13.61
CA THR A 356 3.50 3.92 -14.67
C THR A 356 3.85 3.34 -16.04
N HIS A 357 4.49 2.16 -16.09
CA HIS A 357 5.04 1.59 -17.33
C HIS A 357 4.03 1.47 -18.48
N TYR A 358 2.79 1.07 -18.16
CA TYR A 358 1.72 0.89 -19.16
C TYR A 358 0.90 2.16 -19.41
N LEU A 359 1.07 3.18 -18.59
CA LEU A 359 0.08 4.24 -18.42
C LEU A 359 0.00 5.18 -19.62
N LEU A 360 1.14 5.44 -20.29
CA LEU A 360 1.14 6.26 -21.51
C LEU A 360 0.45 5.56 -22.69
N TYR A 361 0.58 4.24 -22.80
CA TYR A 361 -0.16 3.47 -23.80
C TYR A 361 -1.67 3.47 -23.49
N ILE A 362 -2.03 3.30 -22.21
CA ILE A 362 -3.43 3.42 -21.76
C ILE A 362 -3.99 4.80 -22.09
N TYR A 363 -3.21 5.86 -21.89
CA TYR A 363 -3.57 7.21 -22.30
C TYR A 363 -3.88 7.30 -23.81
N ASP A 364 -3.03 6.74 -24.68
CA ASP A 364 -3.28 6.73 -26.13
C ASP A 364 -4.62 6.04 -26.46
N ARG A 365 -4.84 4.85 -25.89
CA ARG A 365 -6.07 4.07 -26.09
C ARG A 365 -7.31 4.82 -25.61
N LEU A 366 -7.24 5.44 -24.45
CA LEU A 366 -8.34 6.24 -23.90
C LEU A 366 -8.59 7.50 -24.72
N LYS A 367 -7.54 8.19 -25.17
CA LYS A 367 -7.64 9.35 -26.07
C LYS A 367 -8.38 8.97 -27.35
N ALA A 368 -8.03 7.85 -27.98
CA ALA A 368 -8.73 7.36 -29.17
C ALA A 368 -10.21 7.03 -28.90
N LEU A 369 -10.52 6.39 -27.78
CA LEU A 369 -11.91 6.08 -27.39
C LEU A 369 -12.74 7.34 -27.13
N LEU A 370 -12.17 8.31 -26.42
CA LEU A 370 -12.81 9.60 -26.11
C LEU A 370 -13.11 10.38 -27.40
N LEU A 371 -12.16 10.47 -28.33
CA LEU A 371 -12.37 11.12 -29.63
C LEU A 371 -13.44 10.42 -30.48
N ASN A 372 -13.47 9.09 -30.47
CA ASN A 372 -14.47 8.32 -31.22
C ASN A 372 -15.88 8.44 -30.64
N SER A 373 -16.01 8.68 -29.34
CA SER A 373 -17.31 8.88 -28.67
C SER A 373 -18.06 10.12 -29.17
N GLU A 374 -17.33 11.11 -29.70
CA GLU A 374 -17.87 12.36 -30.26
C GLU A 374 -18.78 12.13 -31.48
N THR A 375 -18.55 11.05 -32.23
CA THR A 375 -19.37 10.72 -33.40
C THR A 375 -20.73 10.11 -33.06
N ARG A 376 -20.94 9.67 -31.81
CA ARG A 376 -22.11 8.86 -31.41
C ARG A 376 -23.08 9.56 -30.46
N ALA A 377 -22.66 10.62 -29.77
CA ALA A 377 -23.49 11.33 -28.80
C ALA A 377 -23.58 12.82 -29.12
N SER A 378 -24.75 13.42 -28.88
CA SER A 378 -24.99 14.88 -28.90
C SER A 378 -24.30 15.63 -27.74
N VAL A 379 -23.38 14.96 -27.04
CA VAL A 379 -22.57 15.46 -25.93
C VAL A 379 -21.25 15.94 -26.55
N GLY A 380 -20.83 17.16 -26.25
CA GLY A 380 -19.62 17.75 -26.84
C GLY A 380 -18.35 16.91 -26.65
N ASN A 381 -17.23 17.39 -27.24
CA ASN A 381 -15.93 16.72 -27.23
C ASN A 381 -15.53 16.15 -25.85
N LEU A 382 -15.67 14.82 -25.67
CA LEU A 382 -15.50 14.14 -24.38
C LEU A 382 -14.05 14.18 -23.91
N LEU A 383 -13.10 14.14 -24.85
CA LEU A 383 -11.68 14.33 -24.54
C LEU A 383 -11.42 15.68 -23.84
N ARG A 384 -11.99 16.76 -24.38
CA ARG A 384 -11.91 18.10 -23.79
C ARG A 384 -12.55 18.14 -22.40
N HIS A 385 -13.67 17.45 -22.21
CA HIS A 385 -14.28 17.34 -20.89
C HIS A 385 -13.34 16.67 -19.88
N VAL A 386 -12.69 15.56 -20.24
CA VAL A 386 -11.74 14.88 -19.34
C VAL A 386 -10.53 15.77 -19.01
N TYR A 387 -9.99 16.52 -19.98
CA TYR A 387 -8.94 17.52 -19.69
C TYR A 387 -9.43 18.64 -18.77
N GLN A 388 -10.69 19.07 -18.88
CA GLN A 388 -11.27 20.06 -17.98
C GLN A 388 -11.43 19.50 -16.56
N GLU A 389 -11.92 18.27 -16.40
CA GLU A 389 -12.04 17.62 -15.08
C GLU A 389 -10.65 17.39 -14.46
N SER A 390 -9.68 16.94 -15.27
CA SER A 390 -8.29 16.79 -14.83
C SER A 390 -7.71 18.13 -14.38
N ARG A 391 -7.99 19.23 -15.11
CA ARG A 391 -7.61 20.58 -14.70
C ARG A 391 -8.24 20.98 -13.37
N GLN A 392 -9.52 20.69 -13.15
CA GLN A 392 -10.15 20.99 -11.86
C GLN A 392 -9.53 20.20 -10.73
N LEU A 393 -9.20 18.93 -10.97
CA LEU A 393 -8.49 18.11 -9.99
C LEU A 393 -7.12 18.71 -9.65
N SER A 394 -6.36 19.19 -10.65
CA SER A 394 -5.06 19.85 -10.42
C SER A 394 -5.15 21.17 -9.65
N LEU A 395 -6.34 21.79 -9.58
CA LEU A 395 -6.60 23.01 -8.80
C LEU A 395 -6.97 22.71 -7.34
N GLU A 396 -7.23 21.46 -6.97
CA GLU A 396 -7.46 21.09 -5.58
C GLU A 396 -6.23 21.43 -4.72
N LEU A 397 -6.48 21.85 -3.48
CA LEU A 397 -5.43 22.21 -2.53
C LEU A 397 -5.27 21.12 -1.48
N TYR A 398 -4.02 20.87 -1.09
CA TYR A 398 -3.78 20.16 0.16
C TYR A 398 -4.20 21.02 1.35
N GLU A 399 -5.03 20.45 2.21
CA GLU A 399 -5.37 21.00 3.52
C GLU A 399 -4.94 20.02 4.61
N LYS A 400 -4.36 20.54 5.71
CA LYS A 400 -4.06 19.70 6.87
C LYS A 400 -5.38 19.13 7.45
N PRO A 401 -5.37 17.88 7.97
CA PRO A 401 -6.48 17.33 8.71
C PRO A 401 -6.89 18.25 9.86
N ARG A 402 -8.15 18.68 9.85
CA ARG A 402 -8.76 19.49 10.91
C ARG A 402 -9.54 18.59 11.84
N LEU A 403 -9.19 18.61 13.12
CA LEU A 403 -9.99 18.00 14.16
C LEU A 403 -10.96 19.06 14.72
N ASP A 404 -12.25 18.75 14.69
CA ASP A 404 -13.27 19.46 15.46
C ASP A 404 -13.45 18.73 16.79
N PRO A 405 -13.09 19.35 17.94
CA PRO A 405 -13.18 18.71 19.25
C PRO A 405 -14.59 18.25 19.65
N ALA A 406 -15.63 18.80 19.04
CA ALA A 406 -17.03 18.48 19.32
C ALA A 406 -17.65 17.48 18.33
N GLU A 407 -17.15 17.40 17.10
CA GLU A 407 -17.80 16.63 16.03
C GLU A 407 -16.95 15.49 15.45
N SER A 408 -15.62 15.60 15.41
CA SER A 408 -14.76 14.60 14.77
C SER A 408 -14.86 13.22 15.42
N TYR A 409 -14.99 13.15 16.75
CA TYR A 409 -15.17 11.87 17.45
C TYR A 409 -16.50 11.20 17.08
N LYS A 410 -17.55 11.98 16.84
CA LYS A 410 -18.88 11.47 16.45
C LYS A 410 -18.85 10.89 15.06
N ALA A 411 -18.18 11.56 14.11
CA ALA A 411 -18.01 11.04 12.76
C ALA A 411 -17.22 9.72 12.76
N ALA A 412 -16.15 9.64 13.55
CA ALA A 412 -15.30 8.45 13.61
C ALA A 412 -15.95 7.27 14.36
N LEU A 413 -16.62 7.54 15.49
CA LEU A 413 -17.22 6.50 16.34
C LEU A 413 -18.69 6.22 16.02
N TYR A 414 -19.29 6.95 15.08
CA TYR A 414 -20.73 7.00 14.73
C TYR A 414 -21.61 5.86 15.24
N ARG A 415 -21.42 4.62 14.76
CA ARG A 415 -22.28 3.47 15.14
C ARG A 415 -22.03 2.94 16.55
N SER A 416 -20.84 3.18 17.09
CA SER A 416 -20.36 2.68 18.37
C SER A 416 -20.67 3.59 19.56
N LEU A 417 -21.19 4.79 19.32
CA LEU A 417 -21.65 5.69 20.38
C LEU A 417 -23.03 5.29 20.93
N GLY A 418 -23.78 4.45 20.20
CA GLY A 418 -25.08 3.96 20.64
C GLY A 418 -25.00 3.14 21.93
N GLY A 419 -25.72 3.57 22.96
CA GLY A 419 -25.77 2.87 24.26
C GLY A 419 -24.78 3.37 25.32
N LEU A 420 -23.95 4.38 25.00
CA LEU A 420 -23.10 5.03 25.99
C LEU A 420 -23.90 6.00 26.87
N SER A 421 -23.59 6.02 28.15
CA SER A 421 -24.07 7.06 29.07
C SER A 421 -23.39 8.42 28.78
N PRO A 422 -23.94 9.56 29.25
CA PRO A 422 -23.34 10.87 29.03
C PRO A 422 -21.89 10.99 29.52
N LEU A 423 -21.55 10.30 30.61
CA LEU A 423 -20.18 10.25 31.11
C LEU A 423 -19.25 9.50 30.16
N GLN A 424 -19.68 8.33 29.67
CA GLN A 424 -18.89 7.52 28.74
C GLN A 424 -18.70 8.22 27.40
N GLU A 425 -19.70 8.95 26.91
CA GLU A 425 -19.57 9.78 25.71
C GLU A 425 -18.56 10.92 25.93
N THR A 426 -18.61 11.56 27.10
CA THR A 426 -17.62 12.58 27.47
C THR A 426 -16.20 11.99 27.48
N VAL A 427 -16.01 10.81 28.09
CA VAL A 427 -14.71 10.11 28.08
C VAL A 427 -14.28 9.75 26.66
N ALA A 428 -15.19 9.25 25.82
CA ALA A 428 -14.88 8.95 24.43
C ALA A 428 -14.37 10.17 23.66
N ARG A 429 -15.02 11.33 23.84
CA ARG A 429 -14.59 12.61 23.26
C ARG A 429 -13.21 13.02 23.75
N GLU A 430 -13.00 13.07 25.07
CA GLU A 430 -11.73 13.54 25.64
C GLU A 430 -10.56 12.62 25.27
N VAL A 431 -10.75 11.30 25.29
CA VAL A 431 -9.72 10.32 24.88
C VAL A 431 -9.44 10.42 23.39
N PHE A 432 -10.47 10.62 22.56
CA PHE A 432 -10.30 10.82 21.12
C PHE A 432 -9.51 12.09 20.80
N ASN A 433 -9.82 13.20 21.47
CA ASN A 433 -9.15 14.48 21.28
C ASN A 433 -7.71 14.45 21.81
N TRP A 434 -7.49 13.82 22.98
CA TRP A 434 -6.16 13.57 23.53
C TRP A 434 -5.30 12.76 22.55
N ARG A 435 -5.88 11.71 21.96
CA ARG A 435 -5.19 10.84 21.00
C ARG A 435 -4.66 11.64 19.80
N ASP A 436 -5.47 12.54 19.23
CA ASP A 436 -5.03 13.40 18.13
C ASP A 436 -3.93 14.39 18.55
N ALA A 437 -4.08 15.01 19.73
CA ALA A 437 -3.06 15.92 20.26
C ALA A 437 -1.70 15.22 20.46
N VAL A 438 -1.71 13.98 20.96
CA VAL A 438 -0.50 13.15 21.05
C VAL A 438 0.03 12.78 19.67
N ALA A 439 -0.85 12.34 18.76
CA ALA A 439 -0.50 11.97 17.38
C ALA A 439 0.23 13.10 16.65
N ARG A 440 -0.26 14.34 16.78
CA ARG A 440 0.42 15.54 16.26
C ARG A 440 1.81 15.74 16.86
N THR A 441 1.93 15.56 18.17
CA THR A 441 3.16 15.79 18.93
C THR A 441 4.25 14.78 18.59
N VAL A 442 3.88 13.50 18.44
CA VAL A 442 4.83 12.41 18.16
C VAL A 442 4.99 12.11 16.67
N ASP A 443 4.27 12.83 15.81
CA ASP A 443 4.20 12.61 14.36
C ASP A 443 3.88 11.15 13.97
N ASP A 444 2.83 10.60 14.58
CA ASP A 444 2.26 9.30 14.23
C ASP A 444 0.79 9.47 13.86
N SER A 445 0.20 8.51 13.14
CA SER A 445 -1.25 8.56 12.90
C SER A 445 -2.02 8.39 14.22
N PRO A 446 -3.25 8.90 14.32
CA PRO A 446 -4.09 8.63 15.49
C PRO A 446 -4.25 7.13 15.77
N ALA A 447 -4.27 6.28 14.74
CA ALA A 447 -4.40 4.84 14.89
C ALA A 447 -3.14 4.18 15.47
N ALA A 448 -1.95 4.69 15.13
CA ALA A 448 -0.68 4.23 15.70
C ALA A 448 -0.52 4.64 17.18
N VAL A 449 -1.08 5.77 17.60
CA VAL A 449 -1.11 6.17 19.02
C VAL A 449 -2.10 5.32 19.82
N LEU A 450 -3.34 5.22 19.35
CA LEU A 450 -4.37 4.42 20.00
C LEU A 450 -5.45 4.02 18.99
N GLN A 451 -5.59 2.72 18.77
CA GLN A 451 -6.64 2.18 17.91
C GLN A 451 -8.02 2.65 18.37
N LEU A 452 -8.94 2.82 17.42
CA LEU A 452 -10.28 3.35 17.71
C LEU A 452 -11.06 2.44 18.68
N SER A 453 -10.81 1.13 18.64
CA SER A 453 -11.33 0.16 19.60
C SER A 453 -10.86 0.42 21.03
N GLY A 454 -9.61 0.87 21.22
CA GLY A 454 -9.06 1.24 22.53
C GLY A 454 -9.72 2.50 23.10
N VAL A 455 -10.00 3.50 22.26
CA VAL A 455 -10.79 4.69 22.65
C VAL A 455 -12.14 4.27 23.21
N LEU A 456 -12.85 3.39 22.49
CA LEU A 456 -14.16 2.89 22.91
C LEU A 456 -14.08 2.02 24.17
N ALA A 457 -13.07 1.15 24.29
CA ALA A 457 -12.89 0.29 25.45
C ALA A 457 -12.66 1.10 26.74
N ILE A 458 -11.86 2.18 26.67
CA ILE A 458 -11.67 3.10 27.80
C ILE A 458 -12.99 3.79 28.15
N ALA A 459 -13.71 4.28 27.15
CA ALA A 459 -15.00 4.94 27.36
C ALA A 459 -16.03 4.00 28.00
N CYS A 460 -16.14 2.75 27.54
CA CYS A 460 -17.09 1.77 28.07
C CYS A 460 -16.74 1.32 29.49
N ASN A 461 -15.47 0.98 29.75
CA ASN A 461 -15.05 0.35 31.01
C ASN A 461 -14.74 1.35 32.13
N LEU A 462 -14.57 2.64 31.81
CA LEU A 462 -14.23 3.71 32.76
C LEU A 462 -13.11 3.30 33.75
N PRO A 463 -11.94 2.85 33.26
CA PRO A 463 -10.87 2.33 34.11
C PRO A 463 -10.35 3.39 35.08
N THR A 464 -10.18 3.03 36.35
CA THR A 464 -9.71 3.93 37.42
C THR A 464 -8.26 3.65 37.86
N THR A 465 -7.63 2.62 37.29
CA THR A 465 -6.23 2.27 37.56
C THR A 465 -5.43 2.20 36.26
N VAL A 466 -4.12 2.47 36.33
CA VAL A 466 -3.20 2.37 35.18
C VAL A 466 -3.25 0.97 34.56
N LYS A 467 -3.32 -0.07 35.40
CA LYS A 467 -3.39 -1.46 34.94
C LYS A 467 -4.63 -1.73 34.09
N ASP A 468 -5.77 -1.15 34.46
CA ASP A 468 -7.02 -1.36 33.73
C ASP A 468 -7.10 -0.53 32.44
N VAL A 469 -6.46 0.64 32.40
CA VAL A 469 -6.25 1.39 31.14
C VAL A 469 -5.43 0.54 30.17
N LEU A 470 -4.29 -0.01 30.61
CA LEU A 470 -3.42 -0.83 29.74
C LEU A 470 -4.15 -2.07 29.19
N LYS A 471 -5.04 -2.70 29.98
CA LYS A 471 -5.87 -3.81 29.48
C LYS A 471 -6.84 -3.38 28.37
N CYS A 472 -7.36 -2.16 28.43
CA CYS A 472 -8.27 -1.62 27.40
C CYS A 472 -7.54 -1.31 26.09
N CYS A 473 -6.22 -1.13 26.13
CA CYS A 473 -5.39 -0.71 24.99
C CYS A 473 -4.63 -1.86 24.31
N ASN A 474 -4.92 -3.12 24.60
CA ASN A 474 -4.18 -4.26 24.04
C ASN A 474 -4.62 -4.55 22.57
N PRO A 475 -3.71 -4.77 21.61
CA PRO A 475 -2.25 -4.77 21.72
C PRO A 475 -1.66 -3.37 21.91
N ILE A 476 -0.72 -3.27 22.86
CA ILE A 476 0.09 -2.06 23.14
C ILE A 476 1.19 -1.91 22.10
#